data_AF-A0A524E9X8-F1
#
_entry.id   AF-A0A524E9X8-F1
#
_cell.length_a   1.000
_cell.length_b   1.000
_cell.length_c   1.000
_cell.angle_alpha   90.00
_cell.angle_beta   90.00
_cell.angle_gamma   90.00
#
_symmetry.space_group_name_H-M   'P 1'
#
loop_
_entity.id
_entity.type
_entity.pdbx_description
1 polymer ?
#
loop_
_entity_poly.entity_id
_entity_poly.type
_entity_poly.pdbx_seq_one_letter_code
_entity_poly.pdbx_strand_id
1 'polypeptide(L)'
;MLSILLDTRPDRPAAGTLEPLMFGIVIAIIIAIFIGAIILLRYIYQDAVKRQLNAELWIIIILIAPIIGIPLYFVVRNTIRS
;
A
#
# COMPACT_ATOMS: atom_id res chain seq x y z
N MET A 1 -8.85 -37.82 40.86
CA MET A 1 -7.46 -37.29 40.88
C MET A 1 -6.83 -37.28 39.49
N LEU A 2 -7.05 -38.30 38.64
CA LEU A 2 -6.56 -38.33 37.24
C LEU A 2 -7.32 -37.40 36.26
N SER A 3 -8.57 -37.01 36.58
CA SER A 3 -9.38 -36.10 35.74
C SER A 3 -8.92 -34.64 35.78
N ILE A 4 -8.13 -34.25 36.79
CA ILE A 4 -7.59 -32.89 36.94
C ILE A 4 -6.33 -32.70 36.07
N LEU A 5 -5.67 -33.79 35.67
CA LEU A 5 -4.46 -33.76 34.83
C LEU A 5 -4.76 -33.80 33.32
N LEU A 6 -5.99 -34.09 32.91
CA LEU A 6 -6.39 -34.19 31.50
C LEU A 6 -7.00 -32.91 30.93
N ASP A 7 -7.27 -31.90 31.77
CA ASP A 7 -7.80 -30.60 31.36
C ASP A 7 -6.74 -29.49 31.48
N THR A 8 -5.51 -29.81 31.07
CA THR A 8 -4.49 -28.82 30.73
C THR A 8 -4.25 -28.89 29.23
N ARG A 9 -5.32 -28.74 28.44
CA ARG A 9 -5.10 -28.30 27.06
C ARG A 9 -4.47 -26.92 27.19
N PRO A 10 -3.31 -26.65 26.57
CA PRO A 10 -2.84 -25.28 26.47
C PRO A 10 -3.97 -24.51 25.81
N ASP A 11 -4.60 -23.68 26.61
CA ASP A 11 -5.43 -22.56 26.20
C ASP A 11 -4.68 -21.92 25.05
N ARG A 12 -5.18 -22.17 23.84
CA ARG A 12 -4.60 -21.60 22.62
C ARG A 12 -4.42 -20.12 22.92
N PRO A 13 -3.21 -19.56 22.79
CA PRO A 13 -3.01 -18.14 23.03
C PRO A 13 -4.09 -17.44 22.21
N ALA A 14 -4.86 -16.56 22.85
CA ALA A 14 -5.99 -15.90 22.22
C ALA A 14 -5.50 -15.26 20.92
N ALA A 15 -5.70 -15.95 19.81
CA ALA A 15 -5.23 -15.55 18.49
C ALA A 15 -6.11 -14.40 17.94
N GLY A 16 -6.49 -13.45 18.79
CA GLY A 16 -7.83 -12.85 18.68
C GLY A 16 -7.97 -11.38 19.05
N THR A 17 -6.91 -10.63 19.32
CA THR A 17 -7.05 -9.18 19.59
C THR A 17 -6.19 -8.29 18.70
N LEU A 18 -4.95 -8.70 18.39
CA LEU A 18 -4.04 -7.89 17.56
C LEU A 18 -4.22 -8.13 16.05
N GLU A 19 -4.63 -9.33 15.64
CA GLU A 19 -4.91 -9.68 14.23
C GLU A 19 -5.94 -8.74 13.55
N PRO A 20 -7.14 -8.49 14.13
CA PRO A 20 -8.10 -7.59 13.51
C PRO A 20 -7.64 -6.12 13.52
N LEU A 21 -6.86 -5.71 14.54
CA LEU A 21 -6.29 -4.35 14.61
C LEU A 21 -5.26 -4.13 13.50
N MET A 22 -4.34 -5.07 13.30
CA MET A 22 -3.34 -5.01 12.23
C MET A 22 -4.00 -4.96 10.85
N PHE A 23 -5.02 -5.79 10.62
CA PHE A 23 -5.79 -5.76 9.39
C PHE A 23 -6.47 -4.40 9.15
N GLY A 24 -7.05 -3.81 10.20
CA GLY A 24 -7.65 -2.47 10.14
C GLY A 24 -6.63 -1.38 9.80
N ILE A 25 -5.42 -1.43 10.36
CA ILE A 25 -4.34 -0.48 10.08
C ILE A 25 -3.90 -0.57 8.61
N VAL A 26 -3.72 -1.78 8.07
CA VAL A 26 -3.34 -1.96 6.67
C VAL A 26 -4.39 -1.37 5.73
N ILE A 27 -5.67 -1.61 6.00
CA ILE A 27 -6.76 -1.02 5.21
C ILE A 27 -6.74 0.51 5.30
N ALA A 28 -6.58 1.07 6.50
CA ALA A 28 -6.52 2.52 6.70
C ALA A 28 -5.36 3.16 5.92
N ILE A 29 -4.19 2.52 5.90
CA ILE A 29 -3.03 2.97 5.11
C ILE A 29 -3.34 2.95 3.61
N ILE A 30 -3.94 1.88 3.11
CA ILE A 30 -4.33 1.77 1.69
C ILE A 30 -5.31 2.89 1.31
N ILE A 31 -6.32 3.14 2.15
CA ILE A 31 -7.28 4.23 1.94
C ILE A 31 -6.58 5.59 1.95
N ALA A 32 -5.68 5.83 2.90
CA ALA A 32 -4.92 7.08 2.98
C ALA A 32 -4.05 7.32 1.73
N ILE A 33 -3.36 6.29 1.24
CA ILE A 33 -2.58 6.35 -0.01
C ILE A 33 -3.50 6.66 -1.20
N PHE A 34 -4.66 6.02 -1.26
CA PHE A 34 -5.63 6.22 -2.34
C PHE A 34 -6.17 7.66 -2.37
N ILE A 35 -6.54 8.20 -1.20
CA ILE A 35 -6.96 9.60 -1.06
C ILE A 35 -5.81 10.54 -1.48
N GLY A 36 -4.58 10.26 -1.03
CA GLY A 36 -3.40 11.03 -1.41
C GLY A 36 -3.16 11.04 -2.92
N ALA A 37 -3.33 9.89 -3.59
CA ALA A 37 -3.20 9.78 -5.04
C ALA A 37 -4.25 10.62 -5.79
N ILE A 38 -5.51 10.66 -5.31
CA ILE A 38 -6.56 11.49 -5.89
C ILE A 38 -6.24 12.99 -5.75
N ILE A 39 -5.78 13.40 -4.56
CA ILE A 39 -5.39 14.79 -4.31
C ILE A 39 -4.23 15.18 -5.21
N LEU A 40 -3.23 14.31 -5.35
CA LEU A 40 -2.09 14.51 -6.24
C LEU A 40 -2.55 14.64 -7.70
N LEU A 41 -3.46 13.78 -8.15
CA LEU A 41 -4.01 13.83 -9.50
C LEU A 41 -4.68 15.18 -9.78
N ARG A 42 -5.50 15.66 -8.83
CA ARG A 42 -6.14 16.98 -8.92
C ARG A 42 -5.11 18.10 -8.94
N TYR A 43 -4.07 18.02 -8.11
CA TYR A 43 -3.00 19.02 -8.07
C TYR A 43 -2.26 19.09 -9.42
N ILE A 44 -1.91 17.94 -9.99
CA ILE A 44 -1.19 17.86 -11.26
C ILE A 44 -2.06 18.34 -12.41
N TYR A 45 -3.35 18.01 -12.42
CA TYR A 45 -4.28 18.57 -13.41
C TYR A 45 -4.31 20.10 -13.34
N GLN A 46 -4.45 20.67 -12.14
CA GLN A 46 -4.44 22.13 -11.96
C GLN A 46 -3.11 22.76 -12.34
N ASP A 47 -1.98 22.12 -12.03
CA ASP A 47 -0.64 22.59 -12.41
C ASP A 47 -0.43 22.56 -13.92
N ALA A 48 -0.86 21.48 -14.60
CA ALA A 48 -0.81 21.37 -16.06
C ALA A 48 -1.65 22.45 -16.74
N VAL A 49 -2.89 22.69 -16.27
CA VAL A 49 -3.76 23.76 -16.79
C VAL A 49 -3.13 25.13 -16.57
N LYS A 50 -2.57 25.41 -15.39
CA LYS A 50 -1.88 26.69 -15.11
C LYS A 50 -0.69 26.93 -16.02
N ARG A 51 0.03 25.87 -16.39
CA ARG A 51 1.18 25.91 -17.31
C ARG A 51 0.77 25.87 -18.79
N GLN A 52 -0.52 25.88 -19.11
CA GLN A 52 -1.06 25.72 -20.46
C GLN A 52 -0.58 24.43 -21.16
N LEU A 53 -0.31 23.39 -20.37
CA LEU A 53 0.08 22.07 -20.85
C LEU A 53 -1.15 21.19 -21.07
N ASN A 54 -1.02 20.16 -21.91
CA ASN A 54 -2.09 19.20 -22.14
C ASN A 54 -2.35 18.37 -20.87
N ALA A 55 -3.39 18.74 -20.12
CA ALA A 55 -3.71 18.15 -18.83
C ALA A 55 -4.13 16.68 -18.91
N GLU A 56 -4.78 16.27 -20.00
CA GLU A 56 -5.16 14.87 -20.24
C GLU A 56 -3.91 13.99 -20.39
N LEU A 57 -2.90 14.51 -21.09
CA LEU A 57 -1.63 13.82 -21.29
C LEU A 57 -0.86 13.63 -19.96
N TRP A 58 -0.90 14.64 -19.08
CA TRP A 58 -0.28 14.54 -17.75
C TRP A 58 -0.99 13.54 -16.82
N ILE A 59 -2.32 13.43 -16.92
CA ILE A 59 -3.08 12.37 -16.21
C ILE A 59 -2.63 10.99 -16.68
N ILE A 60 -2.52 10.78 -17.99
CA ILE A 60 -2.08 9.51 -18.57
C ILE A 60 -0.67 9.16 -18.11
N ILE A 61 0.26 10.11 -18.11
CA ILE A 61 1.63 9.90 -17.60
C ILE A 61 1.61 9.45 -16.13
N ILE A 62 0.80 10.10 -15.28
CA ILE A 62 0.72 9.73 -13.86
C ILE A 62 0.16 8.32 -13.67
N LEU A 63 -0.77 7.90 -14.53
CA LEU A 63 -1.37 6.57 -14.48
C LEU A 63 -0.37 5.48 -14.89
N ILE A 64 0.56 5.80 -15.80
CA ILE A 64 1.57 4.87 -16.33
C ILE A 64 2.87 4.89 -15.48
N ALA A 65 3.18 6.00 -14.81
CA ALA A 65 4.36 6.15 -13.95
C ALA A 65 4.59 5.00 -12.95
N PRO A 66 3.58 4.49 -12.20
CA PRO A 66 3.79 3.36 -11.30
C PRO A 66 4.14 2.06 -12.03
N ILE A 67 3.68 1.88 -13.27
CA ILE A 67 4.02 0.72 -14.11
C ILE A 67 5.49 0.77 -14.51
N ILE A 68 6.03 1.95 -14.82
CA ILE A 68 7.44 2.15 -15.20
C ILE A 68 8.38 2.02 -13.99
N GLY A 69 7.91 2.40 -12.79
CA GLY A 69 8.69 2.28 -11.56
C GLY A 69 9.12 0.84 -11.23
N ILE A 70 8.30 -0.15 -11.59
CA ILE A 70 8.59 -1.57 -11.36
C ILE A 70 9.80 -2.05 -12.20
N PRO A 71 9.81 -1.94 -13.55
CA PRO A 71 10.99 -2.21 -14.36
C PRO A 71 12.22 -1.42 -13.92
N LEU A 72 12.06 -0.14 -13.57
CA LEU A 72 13.18 0.70 -13.15
C LEU A 72 13.86 0.16 -11.87
N TYR A 73 13.07 -0.30 -10.89
CA TYR A 73 13.60 -0.97 -9.70
C TYR A 73 14.40 -2.22 -10.05
N PHE A 74 13.90 -3.04 -10.97
CA PHE A 74 14.61 -4.27 -11.40
C PHE A 74 15.92 -3.95 -12.12
N VAL A 75 15.92 -2.95 -13.01
CA VAL A 75 17.14 -2.52 -13.73
C VAL A 75 18.18 -2.00 -12.74
N VAL A 76 17.81 -1.05 -11.88
CA VAL A 76 18.73 -0.46 -10.88
C VAL A 76 19.25 -1.53 -9.92
N ARG A 77 18.40 -2.45 -9.46
CA ARG A 77 18.81 -3.54 -8.57
C ARG A 77 19.81 -4.48 -9.22
N ASN A 78 19.63 -4.81 -10.50
CA ASN A 78 20.57 -5.67 -11.22
C ASN A 78 21.90 -4.95 -11.48
N THR A 79 21.88 -3.65 -11.81
CA THR A 79 23.10 -2.84 -11.99
C THR A 79 23.94 -2.75 -10.71
N ILE A 80 23.32 -2.72 -9.52
CA ILE A 80 24.06 -2.65 -8.25
C ILE A 80 24.65 -4.02 -7.85
N ARG A 81 24.17 -5.13 -8.42
CA ARG A 81 24.58 -6.50 -8.05
C ARG A 81 25.53 -7.17 -9.06
N SER A 82 25.87 -6.51 -10.16
CA SER A 82 26.83 -6.97 -11.19
C SER A 82 28.16 -6.23 -11.06
#